data_AF-K1U3X3-F1
#
_entry.id   AF-K1U3X3-F1
#
_cell.length_a   1.000
_cell.length_b   1.000
_cell.length_c   1.000
_cell.angle_alpha   90.00
_cell.angle_beta   90.00
_cell.angle_gamma   90.00
#
_symmetry.space_group_name_H-M   'P 1'
#
loop_
_entity.id
_entity.type
_entity.pdbx_description
1 polymer ?
#
loop_
_entity_poly.entity_id
_entity_poly.type
_entity_poly.pdbx_seq_one_letter_code
_entity_poly.pdbx_strand_id
1 'polypeptide(L)'
;EAYFDAVYYTESVRLAREQLETSTAELAKSRKLFELGLKSAADVAEVESQCASDDYLVTQQENNLALAEIALSEAMNYPADRPLRIVTDPPVETPAGVAPFDEVLDYALENNPKAVAARHDVRHSRLQFSIAKGNLYPSLYVGGGYSTNFFMSLDDRSLYASFPDQFRDNRGYYVSAQLSIPIFGGLSRRTSVNRARNSWRIAEQNRIETLRTLQSEVAQAYQQMLGYGKEFVQASKKSDAAQLAYEAVSGKYERGMVSALDLQTAADRLLEARSERLRARLQYIVKVRLVAYYNGEPLIR
;
A
#
# COMPACT_ATOMS: atom_id res chain seq x y z
N GLU A 1 4.86 -2.69 1.25
CA GLU A 1 4.82 -4.12 0.85
C GLU A 1 5.98 -4.42 -0.07
N ALA A 2 6.00 -3.91 -1.31
CA ALA A 2 7.09 -4.12 -2.28
C ALA A 2 8.52 -3.93 -1.72
N TYR A 3 8.75 -2.89 -0.88
CA TYR A 3 10.05 -2.69 -0.21
C TYR A 3 10.44 -3.88 0.68
N PHE A 4 9.50 -4.39 1.48
CA PHE A 4 9.74 -5.49 2.40
C PHE A 4 9.88 -6.82 1.67
N ASP A 5 9.18 -7.01 0.55
CA ASP A 5 9.37 -8.18 -0.30
C ASP A 5 10.77 -8.19 -0.92
N ALA A 6 11.24 -7.04 -1.39
CA ALA A 6 12.58 -6.93 -1.93
C ALA A 6 13.67 -7.15 -0.85
N VAL A 7 13.46 -6.63 0.38
CA VAL A 7 14.34 -6.94 1.53
C VAL A 7 14.31 -8.44 1.86
N TYR A 8 13.13 -9.06 1.89
CA TYR A 8 12.97 -10.50 2.14
C TYR A 8 13.76 -11.32 1.12
N TYR A 9 13.54 -11.09 -0.17
CA TYR A 9 14.21 -11.86 -1.21
C TYR A 9 15.72 -11.58 -1.29
N THR A 10 16.17 -10.38 -0.95
CA THR A 10 17.62 -10.10 -0.87
C THR A 10 18.27 -10.98 0.20
N GLU A 11 17.65 -11.07 1.37
CA GLU A 11 18.14 -11.91 2.47
C GLU A 11 17.95 -13.42 2.17
N SER A 12 16.87 -13.81 1.48
CA SER A 12 16.67 -15.20 1.02
C SER A 12 17.72 -15.64 0.01
N VAL A 13 18.12 -14.77 -0.93
CA VAL A 13 19.24 -15.06 -1.85
C VAL A 13 20.54 -15.24 -1.07
N ARG A 14 20.81 -14.41 -0.05
CA ARG A 14 21.99 -14.56 0.81
C ARG A 14 21.99 -15.93 1.51
N LEU A 15 20.87 -16.31 2.13
CA LEU A 15 20.72 -17.61 2.81
C LEU A 15 20.87 -18.79 1.84
N ALA A 16 20.28 -18.72 0.66
CA ALA A 16 20.41 -19.78 -0.35
C ALA A 16 21.85 -19.93 -0.86
N ARG A 17 22.56 -18.81 -1.05
CA ARG A 17 23.98 -18.83 -1.45
C ARG A 17 24.89 -19.39 -0.35
N GLU A 18 24.66 -19.03 0.92
CA GLU A 18 25.38 -19.62 2.07
C GLU A 18 25.17 -21.15 2.12
N GLN A 19 23.95 -21.62 1.84
CA GLN A 19 23.62 -23.04 1.79
C GLN A 19 24.33 -23.76 0.64
N LEU A 20 24.30 -23.18 -0.57
CA LEU A 20 25.01 -23.71 -1.74
C LEU A 20 26.53 -23.77 -1.54
N GLU A 21 27.12 -22.74 -0.93
CA GLU A 21 28.55 -22.73 -0.61
C GLU A 21 28.91 -23.90 0.32
N THR A 22 28.07 -24.14 1.32
CA THR A 22 28.22 -25.24 2.29
C THR A 22 28.11 -26.60 1.60
N SER A 23 27.05 -26.84 0.82
CA SER A 23 26.85 -28.13 0.13
C SER A 23 27.89 -28.39 -0.96
N THR A 24 28.38 -27.34 -1.63
CA THR A 24 29.51 -27.43 -2.58
C THR A 24 30.80 -27.90 -1.88
N ALA A 25 31.10 -27.34 -0.70
CA ALA A 25 32.25 -27.75 0.09
C ALA A 25 32.13 -29.20 0.59
N GLU A 26 30.92 -29.60 1.01
CA GLU A 26 30.61 -30.98 1.40
C GLU A 26 30.76 -31.97 0.23
N LEU A 27 30.30 -31.60 -0.97
CA LEU A 27 30.47 -32.42 -2.18
C LEU A 27 31.95 -32.62 -2.52
N ALA A 28 32.74 -31.54 -2.48
CA ALA A 28 34.19 -31.61 -2.72
C ALA A 28 34.90 -32.53 -1.71
N LYS A 29 34.49 -32.48 -0.43
CA LYS A 29 35.00 -33.39 0.62
C LYS A 29 34.55 -34.83 0.38
N SER A 30 33.29 -35.04 -0.01
CA SER A 30 32.72 -36.37 -0.27
C SER A 30 33.41 -37.06 -1.45
N ARG A 31 33.67 -36.34 -2.55
CA ARG A 31 34.40 -36.85 -3.72
C ARG A 31 35.82 -37.32 -3.37
N LYS A 32 36.56 -36.53 -2.58
CA LYS A 32 37.91 -36.92 -2.11
C LYS A 32 37.88 -38.18 -1.23
N LEU A 33 36.89 -38.30 -0.34
CA LEU A 33 36.75 -39.50 0.50
C LEU A 33 36.40 -40.74 -0.32
N PHE A 34 35.63 -40.59 -1.39
CA PHE A 34 35.34 -41.67 -2.33
C PHE A 34 36.59 -42.12 -3.10
N GLU A 35 37.43 -41.20 -3.58
CA GLU A 35 38.71 -41.51 -4.23
C GLU A 35 39.65 -42.30 -3.30
N LEU A 36 39.57 -42.04 -1.99
CA LEU A 36 40.31 -42.76 -0.95
C LEU A 36 39.64 -44.08 -0.52
N GLY A 37 38.50 -44.46 -1.11
CA GLY A 37 37.73 -45.66 -0.78
C GLY A 37 37.00 -45.61 0.58
N LEU A 38 36.90 -44.42 1.19
CA LEU A 38 36.31 -44.22 2.52
C LEU A 38 34.81 -43.90 2.50
N LYS A 39 34.22 -43.67 1.31
CA LYS A 39 32.79 -43.42 1.10
C LYS A 39 32.27 -44.20 -0.11
N SER A 40 30.95 -44.43 -0.17
CA SER A 40 30.32 -45.09 -1.31
C SER A 40 29.98 -44.10 -2.43
N ALA A 41 29.82 -44.61 -3.66
CA ALA A 41 29.34 -43.81 -4.79
C ALA A 41 27.92 -43.27 -4.55
N ALA A 42 27.09 -44.01 -3.81
CA ALA A 42 25.74 -43.58 -3.44
C ALA A 42 25.77 -42.35 -2.52
N ASP A 43 26.69 -42.31 -1.54
CA ASP A 43 26.84 -41.15 -0.65
C ASP A 43 27.30 -39.90 -1.39
N VAL A 44 28.13 -40.05 -2.44
CA VAL A 44 28.55 -38.93 -3.28
C VAL A 44 27.38 -38.42 -4.13
N ALA A 45 26.61 -39.33 -4.74
CA ALA A 45 25.45 -38.98 -5.54
C ALA A 45 24.36 -38.26 -4.72
N GLU A 46 24.16 -38.64 -3.46
CA GLU A 46 23.21 -37.97 -2.55
C GLU A 46 23.64 -36.52 -2.28
N VAL A 47 24.91 -36.30 -1.94
CA VAL A 47 25.44 -34.94 -1.70
C VAL A 47 25.45 -34.10 -2.98
N GLU A 48 25.70 -34.73 -4.13
CA GLU A 48 25.61 -34.07 -5.44
C GLU A 48 24.17 -33.63 -5.76
N SER A 49 23.19 -34.49 -5.47
CA SER A 49 21.76 -34.16 -5.61
C SER A 49 21.35 -32.98 -4.72
N GLN A 50 21.85 -32.91 -3.48
CA GLN A 50 21.59 -31.77 -2.60
C GLN A 50 22.24 -30.50 -3.14
N CYS A 51 23.50 -30.55 -3.57
CA CYS A 51 24.19 -29.40 -4.15
C CYS A 51 23.44 -28.84 -5.38
N ALA A 52 22.93 -29.73 -6.25
CA ALA A 52 22.13 -29.33 -7.40
C ALA A 52 20.77 -28.71 -7.00
N SER A 53 20.17 -29.20 -5.91
CA SER A 53 18.92 -28.67 -5.35
C SER A 53 19.12 -27.28 -4.73
N ASP A 54 20.24 -27.05 -4.04
CA ASP A 54 20.61 -25.75 -3.49
C ASP A 54 20.91 -24.73 -4.61
N ASP A 55 21.58 -25.16 -5.69
CA ASP A 55 21.85 -24.31 -6.85
C ASP A 55 20.57 -23.89 -7.59
N TYR A 56 19.64 -24.85 -7.73
CA TYR A 56 18.29 -24.56 -8.22
C TYR A 56 17.56 -23.55 -7.33
N LEU A 57 17.66 -23.70 -6.00
CA LEU A 57 17.05 -22.78 -5.05
C LEU A 57 17.63 -21.36 -5.16
N VAL A 58 18.95 -21.22 -5.32
CA VAL A 58 19.59 -19.91 -5.56
C VAL A 58 19.00 -19.26 -6.80
N THR A 59 18.95 -19.99 -7.92
CA THR A 59 18.36 -19.49 -9.18
C THR A 59 16.91 -19.03 -8.98
N GLN A 60 16.12 -19.80 -8.23
CA GLN A 60 14.73 -19.43 -7.93
C GLN A 60 14.64 -18.15 -7.09
N GLN A 61 15.45 -18.01 -6.04
CA GLN A 61 15.44 -16.81 -5.20
C GLN A 61 15.96 -15.57 -5.93
N GLU A 62 16.95 -15.73 -6.81
CA GLU A 62 17.45 -14.63 -7.66
C GLU A 62 16.36 -14.13 -8.62
N ASN A 63 15.60 -15.05 -9.22
CA ASN A 63 14.45 -14.67 -10.05
C ASN A 63 13.37 -13.95 -9.23
N ASN A 64 13.07 -14.43 -8.01
CA ASN A 64 12.10 -13.77 -7.13
C ASN A 64 12.57 -12.38 -6.69
N LEU A 65 13.85 -12.21 -6.41
CA LEU A 65 14.45 -10.90 -6.11
C LEU A 65 14.31 -9.95 -7.30
N ALA A 66 14.64 -10.40 -8.51
CA ALA A 66 14.49 -9.59 -9.71
C ALA A 66 13.03 -9.13 -9.92
N LEU A 67 12.05 -10.02 -9.72
CA LEU A 67 10.63 -9.67 -9.77
C LEU A 67 10.23 -8.65 -8.69
N ALA A 68 10.73 -8.81 -7.47
CA ALA A 68 10.46 -7.89 -6.37
C ALA A 68 11.10 -6.50 -6.60
N GLU A 69 12.29 -6.44 -7.19
CA GLU A 69 12.96 -5.20 -7.58
C GLU A 69 12.21 -4.47 -8.70
N ILE A 70 11.67 -5.20 -9.68
CA ILE A 70 10.80 -4.64 -10.72
C ILE A 70 9.54 -4.04 -10.08
N ALA A 71 8.83 -4.81 -9.25
CA ALA A 71 7.61 -4.34 -8.58
C ALA A 71 7.87 -3.13 -7.67
N LEU A 72 9.00 -3.11 -6.96
CA LEU A 72 9.41 -1.96 -6.16
C LEU A 72 9.73 -0.73 -7.03
N SER A 73 10.44 -0.93 -8.13
CA SER A 73 10.77 0.15 -9.07
C SER A 73 9.51 0.76 -9.69
N GLU A 74 8.54 -0.07 -10.09
CA GLU A 74 7.23 0.38 -10.59
C GLU A 74 6.46 1.15 -9.52
N ALA A 75 6.39 0.64 -8.29
CA ALA A 75 5.68 1.30 -7.19
C ALA A 75 6.30 2.66 -6.81
N MET A 76 7.61 2.81 -6.96
CA MET A 76 8.33 4.06 -6.71
C MET A 76 8.38 4.99 -7.93
N ASN A 77 7.93 4.52 -9.10
CA ASN A 77 8.17 5.17 -10.39
C ASN A 77 9.67 5.49 -10.60
N TYR A 78 10.53 4.54 -10.25
CA TYR A 78 11.99 4.70 -10.26
C TYR A 78 12.55 4.58 -11.69
N PRO A 79 13.56 5.39 -12.09
CA PRO A 79 14.13 5.33 -13.43
C PRO A 79 14.77 3.99 -13.76
N ALA A 80 14.46 3.43 -14.93
CA ALA A 80 14.97 2.14 -15.39
C ALA A 80 16.48 2.14 -15.74
N ASP A 81 17.10 3.31 -15.84
CA ASP A 81 18.52 3.48 -16.18
C ASP A 81 19.44 3.47 -14.95
N ARG A 82 18.88 3.39 -13.73
CA ARG A 82 19.66 3.40 -12.48
C ARG A 82 19.53 2.07 -11.75
N PRO A 83 20.63 1.50 -11.24
CA PRO A 83 20.54 0.34 -10.36
C PRO A 83 19.88 0.77 -9.05
N LEU A 84 18.88 -0.01 -8.61
CA LEU A 84 18.27 0.16 -7.29
C LEU A 84 19.16 -0.50 -6.24
N ARG A 85 19.51 0.23 -5.17
CA ARG A 85 20.22 -0.34 -4.02
C ARG A 85 19.29 -0.36 -2.82
N ILE A 86 19.05 -1.54 -2.26
CA ILE A 86 18.11 -1.75 -1.16
C ILE A 86 18.89 -1.91 0.14
N VAL A 87 18.45 -1.21 1.18
CA VAL A 87 18.98 -1.39 2.55
C VAL A 87 18.29 -2.60 3.18
N THR A 88 19.07 -3.62 3.54
CA THR A 88 18.52 -4.94 3.90
C THR A 88 18.26 -5.15 5.40
N ASP A 89 18.68 -4.23 6.27
CA ASP A 89 18.48 -4.35 7.72
C ASP A 89 17.61 -3.22 8.29
N PRO A 90 16.28 -3.26 8.07
CA PRO A 90 15.40 -2.32 8.75
C PRO A 90 15.44 -2.59 10.27
N PRO A 91 15.60 -1.54 11.10
CA PRO A 91 15.63 -1.71 12.54
C PRO A 91 14.30 -2.30 13.02
N VAL A 92 14.36 -3.25 13.96
CA VAL A 92 13.16 -3.75 14.63
C VAL A 92 12.72 -2.66 15.60
N GLU A 93 11.62 -2.00 15.28
CA GLU A 93 10.97 -1.09 16.21
C GLU A 93 10.34 -1.91 17.33
N THR A 94 10.84 -1.72 18.56
CA THR A 94 10.34 -2.46 19.73
C THR A 94 8.89 -2.10 20.05
N PRO A 95 8.06 -3.06 20.50
CA PRO A 95 6.65 -2.82 20.82
C PRO A 95 6.44 -1.88 22.01
N ALA A 96 7.48 -1.62 22.81
CA ALA A 96 7.41 -0.83 24.03
C ALA A 96 7.00 0.64 23.81
N GLY A 97 6.93 1.11 22.57
CA GLY A 97 6.44 2.45 22.21
C GLY A 97 5.07 2.50 21.54
N VAL A 98 4.37 1.36 21.37
CA VAL A 98 3.07 1.35 20.68
C VAL A 98 1.96 1.74 21.66
N ALA A 99 1.18 2.77 21.28
CA ALA A 99 0.05 3.26 22.06
C ALA A 99 -1.00 2.15 22.30
N PRO A 100 -1.77 2.22 23.41
CA PRO A 100 -2.87 1.30 23.67
C PRO A 100 -3.89 1.27 22.52
N PHE A 101 -4.54 0.12 22.32
CA PHE A 101 -5.51 -0.07 21.24
C PHE A 101 -6.59 1.02 21.19
N ASP A 102 -7.16 1.40 22.33
CA ASP A 102 -8.23 2.39 22.39
C ASP A 102 -7.75 3.77 21.92
N GLU A 103 -6.52 4.16 22.26
CA GLU A 103 -5.91 5.42 21.81
C GLU A 103 -5.70 5.43 20.29
N VAL A 104 -5.14 4.33 19.75
CA VAL A 104 -4.94 4.17 18.31
C VAL A 104 -6.29 4.19 17.57
N LEU A 105 -7.31 3.54 18.11
CA LEU A 105 -8.64 3.48 17.50
C LEU A 105 -9.31 4.86 17.50
N ASP A 106 -9.30 5.56 18.62
CA ASP A 106 -9.91 6.88 18.75
C ASP A 106 -9.26 7.88 17.79
N TYR A 107 -7.92 7.90 17.75
CA TYR A 107 -7.19 8.75 16.81
C TYR A 107 -7.53 8.40 15.35
N ALA A 108 -7.55 7.11 14.99
CA ALA A 108 -7.87 6.67 13.64
C ALA A 108 -9.28 7.06 13.22
N LEU A 109 -10.28 6.87 14.09
CA LEU A 109 -11.68 7.22 13.78
C LEU A 109 -11.88 8.73 13.57
N GLU A 110 -11.06 9.57 14.20
CA GLU A 110 -11.13 11.02 14.05
C GLU A 110 -10.33 11.57 12.86
N ASN A 111 -9.13 11.04 12.64
CA ASN A 111 -8.12 11.64 11.75
C ASN A 111 -7.84 10.85 10.47
N ASN A 112 -8.27 9.59 10.37
CA ASN A 112 -8.00 8.80 9.18
C ASN A 112 -8.65 9.43 7.92
N PRO A 113 -7.95 9.52 6.78
CA PRO A 113 -8.50 10.10 5.56
C PRO A 113 -9.84 9.50 5.12
N LYS A 114 -10.08 8.19 5.32
CA LYS A 114 -11.36 7.53 5.03
C LYS A 114 -12.50 8.11 5.89
N ALA A 115 -12.26 8.27 7.19
CA ALA A 115 -13.24 8.83 8.13
C ALA A 115 -13.51 10.32 7.83
N VAL A 116 -12.46 11.08 7.56
CA VAL A 116 -12.55 12.49 7.19
C VAL A 116 -13.32 12.66 5.87
N ALA A 117 -13.02 11.88 4.84
CA ALA A 117 -13.73 11.90 3.57
C ALA A 117 -15.22 11.60 3.75
N ALA A 118 -15.56 10.52 4.47
CA ALA A 118 -16.95 10.16 4.73
C ALA A 118 -17.72 11.25 5.50
N ARG A 119 -17.07 11.95 6.44
CA ARG A 119 -17.64 13.13 7.13
C ARG A 119 -17.91 14.28 6.16
N HIS A 120 -17.01 14.54 5.22
CA HIS A 120 -17.20 15.56 4.19
C HIS A 120 -18.30 15.18 3.18
N ASP A 121 -18.46 13.91 2.86
CA ASP A 121 -19.52 13.42 1.95
C ASP A 121 -20.92 13.58 2.55
N VAL A 122 -21.07 13.34 3.86
CA VAL A 122 -22.30 13.65 4.60
C VAL A 122 -22.60 15.15 4.52
N ARG A 123 -21.60 16.00 4.77
CA ARG A 123 -21.75 17.47 4.70
C ARG A 123 -22.12 17.91 3.28
N HIS A 124 -21.46 17.38 2.26
CA HIS A 124 -21.76 17.64 0.86
C HIS A 124 -23.21 17.28 0.53
N SER A 125 -23.65 16.08 0.89
CA SER A 125 -25.03 15.62 0.62
C SER A 125 -26.07 16.44 1.38
N ARG A 126 -25.75 16.89 2.60
CA ARG A 126 -26.59 17.82 3.37
C ARG A 126 -26.72 19.18 2.66
N LEU A 127 -25.64 19.71 2.10
CA LEU A 127 -25.69 20.95 1.32
C LEU A 127 -26.50 20.80 0.03
N GLN A 128 -26.38 19.66 -0.67
CA GLN A 128 -27.22 19.35 -1.83
C GLN A 128 -28.71 19.30 -1.47
N PHE A 129 -29.04 18.74 -0.31
CA PHE A 129 -30.40 18.80 0.22
C PHE A 129 -30.87 20.25 0.48
N SER A 130 -30.01 21.11 1.04
CA SER A 130 -30.31 22.54 1.21
C SER A 130 -30.50 23.27 -0.12
N ILE A 131 -29.67 23.00 -1.14
CA ILE A 131 -29.82 23.56 -2.49
C ILE A 131 -31.17 23.13 -3.11
N ALA A 132 -31.51 21.84 -3.01
CA ALA A 132 -32.78 21.33 -3.50
C ALA A 132 -33.98 22.00 -2.80
N LYS A 133 -33.89 22.28 -1.49
CA LYS A 133 -34.89 23.09 -0.78
C LYS A 133 -34.92 24.54 -1.27
N GLY A 134 -33.75 25.13 -1.53
CA GLY A 134 -33.61 26.49 -2.09
C GLY A 134 -34.40 26.68 -3.38
N ASN A 135 -34.42 25.66 -4.23
CA ASN A 135 -35.19 25.66 -5.50
C ASN A 135 -36.73 25.70 -5.31
N LEU A 136 -37.24 25.64 -4.08
CA LEU A 136 -38.66 25.86 -3.79
C LEU A 136 -39.00 27.35 -3.58
N TYR A 137 -38.00 28.20 -3.39
CA TYR A 137 -38.19 29.63 -3.11
C TYR A 137 -38.08 30.47 -4.38
N PRO A 138 -38.65 31.70 -4.36
CA PRO A 138 -38.41 32.67 -5.42
C PRO A 138 -36.92 32.98 -5.61
N SER A 139 -36.51 33.20 -6.84
CA SER A 139 -35.18 33.72 -7.16
C SER A 139 -35.27 35.13 -7.73
N LEU A 140 -34.37 36.02 -7.28
CA LEU A 140 -34.23 37.37 -7.81
C LEU A 140 -32.94 37.43 -8.62
N TYR A 141 -33.07 37.71 -9.92
CA TYR A 141 -31.95 38.01 -10.79
C TYR A 141 -31.85 39.53 -10.96
N VAL A 142 -30.64 40.07 -10.78
CA VAL A 142 -30.35 41.48 -11.04
C VAL A 142 -29.24 41.52 -12.08
N GLY A 143 -29.50 42.19 -13.20
CA GLY A 143 -28.57 42.33 -14.29
C GLY A 143 -28.43 43.80 -14.68
N GLY A 144 -27.23 44.16 -15.14
CA GLY A 144 -26.98 45.45 -15.75
C GLY A 144 -26.13 45.22 -16.99
N GLY A 145 -26.35 46.04 -18.01
CA GLY A 145 -25.59 45.96 -19.24
C GLY A 145 -25.33 47.32 -19.84
N TYR A 146 -24.17 47.42 -20.47
CA TYR A 146 -23.81 48.51 -21.36
C TYR A 146 -23.66 47.90 -22.75
N SER A 147 -24.39 48.45 -23.72
CA SER A 147 -24.27 48.03 -25.11
C SER A 147 -24.09 49.25 -26.00
N THR A 148 -23.39 49.04 -27.11
CA THR A 148 -23.33 49.98 -28.22
C THR A 148 -23.50 49.19 -29.49
N ASN A 149 -24.35 49.66 -30.39
CA ASN A 149 -24.60 48.97 -31.65
C ASN A 149 -24.20 49.86 -32.82
N PHE A 150 -23.72 49.24 -33.89
CA PHE A 150 -23.52 49.95 -35.16
C PHE A 150 -24.89 50.17 -35.82
N PHE A 151 -25.14 51.38 -36.33
CA PHE A 151 -26.35 51.68 -37.09
C PHE A 151 -26.00 52.41 -38.40
N MET A 152 -26.68 52.06 -39.49
CA MET A 152 -26.54 52.68 -40.81
C MET A 152 -27.91 53.12 -41.31
N SER A 153 -28.06 54.41 -41.62
CA SER A 153 -29.26 54.93 -42.28
C SER A 153 -29.23 54.54 -43.76
N LEU A 154 -30.32 53.95 -44.27
CA LEU A 154 -30.42 53.52 -45.66
C LEU A 154 -30.79 54.66 -46.63
N ASP A 155 -31.33 55.77 -46.12
CA ASP A 155 -31.79 56.93 -46.90
C ASP A 155 -30.69 57.97 -47.18
N ASP A 156 -29.63 58.00 -46.37
CA ASP A 156 -28.52 58.95 -46.54
C ASP A 156 -27.18 58.20 -46.57
N ARG A 157 -26.75 57.85 -47.78
CA ARG A 157 -25.49 57.13 -48.03
C ARG A 157 -24.24 58.03 -47.86
N SER A 158 -24.41 59.32 -47.55
CA SER A 158 -23.32 60.30 -47.57
C SER A 158 -22.79 60.71 -46.19
N LEU A 159 -23.40 60.28 -45.09
CA LEU A 159 -22.99 60.64 -43.73
C LEU A 159 -22.70 59.39 -42.89
N TYR A 160 -21.49 58.83 -43.04
CA TYR A 160 -20.93 57.94 -42.03
C TYR A 160 -20.58 58.79 -40.79
N ALA A 161 -21.29 58.61 -39.67
CA ALA A 161 -20.82 59.14 -38.39
C ALA A 161 -19.46 58.52 -38.04
N SER A 162 -18.52 59.28 -37.45
CA SER A 162 -17.20 58.75 -37.11
C SER A 162 -17.31 57.63 -36.06
N PHE A 163 -16.36 56.67 -36.01
CA PHE A 163 -16.42 55.57 -35.01
C PHE A 163 -16.57 56.06 -33.56
N PRO A 164 -15.86 57.14 -33.12
CA PRO A 164 -16.11 57.75 -31.81
C PRO A 164 -17.54 58.27 -31.61
N ASP A 165 -18.15 58.87 -32.64
CA ASP A 165 -19.54 59.35 -32.58
C ASP A 165 -20.52 58.17 -32.55
N GLN A 166 -20.29 57.12 -33.32
CA GLN A 166 -21.12 55.91 -33.29
C GLN A 166 -21.04 55.18 -31.94
N PHE A 167 -19.85 55.13 -31.33
CA PHE A 167 -19.66 54.59 -29.98
C PHE A 167 -20.30 55.47 -28.89
N ARG A 168 -20.49 56.76 -29.15
CA ARG A 168 -21.11 57.72 -28.22
C ARG A 168 -22.64 57.75 -28.36
N ASP A 169 -23.15 57.70 -29.57
CA ASP A 169 -24.52 58.12 -29.87
C ASP A 169 -25.50 56.94 -29.87
N ASN A 170 -25.03 55.69 -29.95
CA ASN A 170 -25.87 54.49 -29.82
C ASN A 170 -25.62 53.68 -28.53
N ARG A 171 -25.32 54.39 -27.44
CA ARG A 171 -25.06 53.79 -26.12
C ARG A 171 -26.36 53.46 -25.41
N GLY A 172 -26.56 52.18 -25.10
CA GLY A 172 -27.63 51.68 -24.25
C GLY A 172 -27.09 51.31 -22.87
N TYR A 173 -27.74 51.82 -21.83
CA TYR A 173 -27.57 51.34 -20.46
C TYR A 173 -28.88 50.74 -20.00
N TYR A 174 -28.83 49.56 -19.39
CA TYR A 174 -30.00 49.01 -18.72
C TYR A 174 -29.62 48.42 -17.37
N VAL A 175 -30.54 48.52 -16.44
CA VAL A 175 -30.55 47.77 -15.19
C VAL A 175 -31.90 47.05 -15.15
N SER A 176 -31.89 45.75 -14.92
CA SER A 176 -33.09 44.93 -14.84
C SER A 176 -33.07 44.09 -13.56
N ALA A 177 -34.24 43.94 -12.96
CA ALA A 177 -34.47 43.00 -11.87
C ALA A 177 -35.62 42.08 -12.28
N GLN A 178 -35.40 40.77 -12.21
CA GLN A 178 -36.38 39.75 -12.56
C GLN A 178 -36.62 38.83 -11.36
N LEU A 179 -37.85 38.82 -10.85
CA LEU A 179 -38.28 37.90 -9.80
C LEU A 179 -38.96 36.69 -10.44
N SER A 180 -38.43 35.49 -10.20
CA SER A 180 -39.01 34.22 -10.64
C SER A 180 -39.62 33.47 -9.47
N ILE A 181 -40.95 33.33 -9.45
CA ILE A 181 -41.68 32.61 -8.40
C ILE A 181 -42.19 31.28 -8.98
N PRO A 182 -41.64 30.13 -8.55
CA PRO A 182 -42.14 28.84 -8.99
C PRO A 182 -43.47 28.50 -8.30
N ILE A 183 -44.56 28.41 -9.06
CA ILE A 183 -45.89 28.09 -8.52
C ILE A 183 -46.15 26.58 -8.54
N PHE A 184 -46.13 25.95 -9.72
CA PHE A 184 -46.32 24.51 -9.86
C PHE A 184 -45.44 23.93 -10.97
N GLY A 185 -44.61 22.96 -10.62
CA GLY A 185 -43.69 22.28 -11.55
C GLY A 185 -43.99 20.80 -11.75
N GLY A 186 -45.25 20.36 -11.60
CA GLY A 186 -45.63 18.96 -11.78
C GLY A 186 -44.97 18.01 -10.76
N LEU A 187 -44.87 18.42 -9.49
CA LEU A 187 -44.20 17.71 -8.39
C LEU A 187 -42.68 17.48 -8.52
N SER A 188 -42.06 17.79 -9.66
CA SER A 188 -40.62 17.58 -9.93
C SER A 188 -39.69 18.18 -8.85
N ARG A 189 -40.01 19.37 -8.34
CA ARG A 189 -39.22 20.03 -7.28
C ARG A 189 -39.35 19.30 -5.94
N ARG A 190 -40.55 18.82 -5.60
CA ARG A 190 -40.81 18.04 -4.38
C ARG A 190 -40.10 16.69 -4.44
N THR A 191 -40.13 16.01 -5.58
CA THR A 191 -39.42 14.73 -5.76
C THR A 191 -37.91 14.94 -5.72
N SER A 192 -37.39 16.04 -6.27
CA SER A 192 -35.97 16.41 -6.17
C SER A 192 -35.52 16.60 -4.71
N VAL A 193 -36.31 17.33 -3.89
CA VAL A 193 -36.02 17.51 -2.45
C VAL A 193 -36.03 16.17 -1.70
N ASN A 194 -37.01 15.31 -1.97
CA ASN A 194 -37.08 13.99 -1.35
C ASN A 194 -35.90 13.10 -1.77
N ARG A 195 -35.48 13.15 -3.04
CA ARG A 195 -34.30 12.44 -3.53
C ARG A 195 -33.04 12.91 -2.82
N ALA A 196 -32.81 14.22 -2.74
CA ALA A 196 -31.64 14.79 -2.07
C ALA A 196 -31.61 14.45 -0.56
N ARG A 197 -32.79 14.40 0.10
CA ARG A 197 -32.91 13.92 1.48
C ARG A 197 -32.47 12.46 1.62
N ASN A 198 -32.93 11.59 0.70
CA ASN A 198 -32.54 10.19 0.71
C ASN A 198 -31.04 10.02 0.44
N SER A 199 -30.46 10.79 -0.49
CA SER A 199 -29.01 10.81 -0.73
C SER A 199 -28.22 11.22 0.52
N TRP A 200 -28.68 12.22 1.27
CA TRP A 200 -28.05 12.57 2.56
C TRP A 200 -28.13 11.43 3.58
N ARG A 201 -29.28 10.75 3.69
CA ARG A 201 -29.42 9.57 4.57
C ARG A 201 -28.50 8.42 4.16
N ILE A 202 -28.37 8.17 2.86
CA ILE A 202 -27.43 7.17 2.33
C ILE A 202 -26.00 7.55 2.71
N ALA A 203 -25.61 8.81 2.54
CA ALA A 203 -24.29 9.27 2.95
C ALA A 203 -24.03 9.06 4.45
N GLU A 204 -25.03 9.26 5.32
CA GLU A 204 -24.90 8.99 6.75
C GLU A 204 -24.70 7.49 7.04
N GLN A 205 -25.43 6.61 6.34
CA GLN A 205 -25.23 5.17 6.48
C GLN A 205 -23.85 4.74 5.96
N ASN A 206 -23.42 5.26 4.82
CA ASN A 206 -22.08 5.02 4.27
C ASN A 206 -20.98 5.48 5.23
N ARG A 207 -21.19 6.59 5.96
CA ARG A 207 -20.26 7.03 7.02
C ARG A 207 -20.17 6.00 8.13
N ILE A 208 -21.30 5.51 8.63
CA ILE A 208 -21.34 4.48 9.68
C ILE A 208 -20.62 3.20 9.21
N GLU A 209 -20.87 2.77 7.97
CA GLU A 209 -20.20 1.61 7.37
C GLU A 209 -18.69 1.84 7.26
N THR A 210 -18.27 3.00 6.75
CA THR A 210 -16.84 3.36 6.62
C THR A 210 -16.14 3.32 7.98
N LEU A 211 -16.77 3.86 9.03
CA LEU A 211 -16.22 3.84 10.39
C LEU A 211 -16.15 2.43 10.97
N ARG A 212 -17.14 1.56 10.72
CA ARG A 212 -17.12 0.15 11.15
C ARG A 212 -16.02 -0.65 10.44
N THR A 213 -15.86 -0.42 9.14
CA THR A 213 -14.78 -1.04 8.37
C THR A 213 -13.43 -0.57 8.88
N LEU A 214 -13.26 0.73 9.11
CA LEU A 214 -12.02 1.29 9.67
C LEU A 214 -11.72 0.72 11.07
N GLN A 215 -12.70 0.64 11.96
CA GLN A 215 -12.55 0.00 13.27
C GLN A 215 -12.08 -1.45 13.13
N SER A 216 -12.64 -2.19 12.18
CA SER A 216 -12.26 -3.58 11.91
C SER A 216 -10.85 -3.69 11.32
N GLU A 217 -10.46 -2.77 10.44
CA GLU A 217 -9.11 -2.68 9.87
C GLU A 217 -8.06 -2.39 10.96
N VAL A 218 -8.33 -1.43 11.86
CA VAL A 218 -7.43 -1.08 12.97
C VAL A 218 -7.30 -2.24 13.97
N ALA A 219 -8.42 -2.86 14.36
CA ALA A 219 -8.41 -4.02 15.25
C ALA A 219 -7.63 -5.20 14.66
N GLN A 220 -7.80 -5.49 13.36
CA GLN A 220 -7.03 -6.53 12.68
C GLN A 220 -5.54 -6.20 12.63
N ALA A 221 -5.17 -4.97 12.28
CA ALA A 221 -3.77 -4.55 12.23
C ALA A 221 -3.09 -4.65 13.60
N TYR A 222 -3.77 -4.22 14.66
CA TYR A 222 -3.27 -4.28 16.04
C TYR A 222 -3.10 -5.74 16.50
N GLN A 223 -4.09 -6.60 16.24
CA GLN A 223 -4.00 -8.02 16.60
C GLN A 223 -2.91 -8.75 15.80
N GLN A 224 -2.78 -8.44 14.50
CA GLN A 224 -1.70 -8.97 13.66
C GLN A 224 -0.32 -8.53 14.16
N MET A 225 -0.17 -7.27 14.58
CA MET A 225 1.07 -6.78 15.20
C MET A 225 1.43 -7.61 16.44
N LEU A 226 0.49 -7.82 17.36
CA LEU A 226 0.72 -8.64 18.56
C LEU A 226 1.04 -10.10 18.22
N GLY A 227 0.34 -10.66 17.23
CA GLY A 227 0.57 -12.02 16.72
C GLY A 227 1.98 -12.18 16.16
N TYR A 228 2.33 -11.38 15.16
CA TYR A 228 3.66 -11.44 14.52
C TYR A 228 4.80 -11.11 15.48
N GLY A 229 4.56 -10.28 16.49
CA GLY A 229 5.54 -10.04 17.55
C GLY A 229 5.86 -11.32 18.34
N LYS A 230 4.84 -12.11 18.69
CA LYS A 230 5.03 -13.41 19.36
C LYS A 230 5.64 -14.45 18.42
N GLU A 231 5.18 -14.51 17.18
CA GLU A 231 5.73 -15.41 16.15
C GLU A 231 7.20 -15.12 15.90
N PHE A 232 7.61 -13.85 15.83
CA PHE A 232 9.02 -13.49 15.66
C PHE A 232 9.89 -14.00 16.82
N VAL A 233 9.42 -13.88 18.06
CA VAL A 233 10.13 -14.42 19.24
C VAL A 233 10.21 -15.95 19.18
N GLN A 234 9.14 -16.63 18.80
CA GLN A 234 9.09 -18.09 18.69
C GLN A 234 9.97 -18.60 17.53
N ALA A 235 9.88 -17.98 16.36
CA ALA A 235 10.68 -18.29 15.19
C ALA A 235 12.17 -18.02 15.44
N SER A 236 12.51 -16.99 16.23
CA SER A 236 13.89 -16.76 16.67
C SER A 236 14.41 -17.92 17.51
N LYS A 237 13.65 -18.36 18.53
CA LYS A 237 14.02 -19.54 19.34
C LYS A 237 14.11 -20.81 18.50
N LYS A 238 13.20 -21.01 17.53
CA LYS A 238 13.22 -22.17 16.61
C LYS A 238 14.49 -22.14 15.73
N SER A 239 14.85 -20.98 15.19
CA SER A 239 16.07 -20.79 14.40
C SER A 239 17.32 -21.06 15.22
N ASP A 240 17.39 -20.56 16.45
CA ASP A 240 18.55 -20.79 17.33
C ASP A 240 18.70 -22.27 17.70
N ALA A 241 17.58 -22.95 17.98
CA ALA A 241 17.59 -24.39 18.26
C ALA A 241 17.97 -25.22 17.02
N ALA A 242 17.46 -24.86 15.84
CA ALA A 242 17.82 -25.52 14.58
C ALA A 242 19.30 -25.33 14.24
N GLN A 243 19.87 -24.16 14.56
CA GLN A 243 21.29 -23.87 14.39
C GLN A 243 22.15 -24.82 15.23
N LEU A 244 21.84 -24.92 16.53
CA LEU A 244 22.55 -25.83 17.44
C LEU A 244 22.42 -27.30 17.01
N ALA A 245 21.24 -27.70 16.51
CA ALA A 245 21.01 -29.05 16.00
C ALA A 245 21.86 -29.33 14.76
N TYR A 246 21.91 -28.40 13.81
CA TYR A 246 22.74 -28.50 12.61
C TYR A 246 24.23 -28.61 12.97
N GLU A 247 24.72 -27.76 13.88
CA GLU A 247 26.12 -27.81 14.35
C GLU A 247 26.47 -29.18 14.99
N ALA A 248 25.56 -29.72 15.80
CA ALA A 248 25.75 -31.02 16.43
C ALA A 248 25.74 -32.18 15.42
N VAL A 249 24.88 -32.14 14.40
CA VAL A 249 24.81 -33.15 13.34
C VAL A 249 26.01 -33.04 12.40
N SER A 250 26.38 -31.82 12.00
CA SER A 250 27.57 -31.53 11.19
C SER A 250 28.83 -32.09 11.86
N GLY A 251 29.07 -31.77 13.14
CA GLY A 251 30.21 -32.32 13.87
C GLY A 251 30.21 -33.84 14.05
N LYS A 252 29.05 -34.51 14.00
CA LYS A 252 28.96 -35.99 13.98
C LYS A 252 29.24 -36.55 12.60
N TYR A 253 28.79 -35.86 11.55
CA TYR A 253 29.00 -36.25 10.15
C TYR A 253 30.48 -36.23 9.79
N GLU A 254 31.21 -35.21 10.25
CA GLU A 254 32.66 -35.12 10.05
C GLU A 254 33.43 -36.29 10.67
N ARG A 255 32.87 -36.92 11.70
CA ARG A 255 33.41 -38.11 12.37
C ARG A 255 32.84 -39.42 11.82
N GLY A 256 32.04 -39.36 10.76
CA GLY A 256 31.39 -40.53 10.14
C GLY A 256 30.31 -41.20 10.99
N MET A 257 29.76 -40.50 11.99
CA MET A 257 28.79 -41.06 12.94
C MET A 257 27.33 -40.93 12.48
N VAL A 258 27.07 -40.14 11.45
CA VAL A 258 25.73 -39.92 10.85
C VAL A 258 25.86 -39.89 9.33
N SER A 259 24.74 -40.11 8.64
CA SER A 259 24.70 -40.14 7.17
C SER A 259 24.69 -38.74 6.56
N ALA A 260 24.93 -38.64 5.25
CA ALA A 260 24.76 -37.39 4.50
C ALA A 260 23.31 -36.89 4.54
N LEU A 261 22.35 -37.82 4.51
CA LEU A 261 20.92 -37.54 4.60
C LEU A 261 20.53 -36.88 5.93
N ASP A 262 21.14 -37.31 7.05
CA ASP A 262 20.90 -36.68 8.35
C ASP A 262 21.38 -35.22 8.39
N LEU A 263 22.55 -34.96 7.79
CA LEU A 263 23.12 -33.62 7.69
C LEU A 263 22.25 -32.72 6.79
N GLN A 264 21.87 -33.22 5.63
CA GLN A 264 20.95 -32.55 4.70
C GLN A 264 19.63 -32.19 5.39
N THR A 265 19.00 -33.15 6.05
CA THR A 265 17.75 -32.92 6.80
C THR A 265 17.92 -31.84 7.87
N ALA A 266 19.06 -31.80 8.56
CA ALA A 266 19.34 -30.75 9.54
C ALA A 266 19.58 -29.38 8.89
N ALA A 267 20.25 -29.33 7.74
CA ALA A 267 20.51 -28.10 6.98
C ALA A 267 19.20 -27.50 6.44
N ASP A 268 18.34 -28.32 5.83
CA ASP A 268 17.04 -27.90 5.32
C ASP A 268 16.15 -27.32 6.43
N ARG A 269 16.11 -27.98 7.60
CA ARG A 269 15.39 -27.48 8.78
C ARG A 269 15.93 -26.15 9.29
N LEU A 270 17.24 -25.95 9.26
CA LEU A 270 17.86 -24.68 9.63
C LEU A 270 17.50 -23.57 8.63
N LEU A 271 17.58 -23.86 7.33
CA LEU A 271 17.22 -22.92 6.27
C LEU A 271 15.75 -22.50 6.36
N GLU A 272 14.85 -23.45 6.59
CA GLU A 272 13.43 -23.21 6.82
C GLU A 272 13.21 -22.32 8.05
N ALA A 273 13.81 -22.67 9.20
CA ALA A 273 13.67 -21.91 10.44
C ALA A 273 14.23 -20.48 10.33
N ARG A 274 15.36 -20.28 9.62
CA ARG A 274 15.92 -18.96 9.35
C ARG A 274 15.00 -18.13 8.45
N SER A 275 14.41 -18.76 7.43
CA SER A 275 13.47 -18.12 6.49
C SER A 275 12.16 -17.72 7.18
N GLU A 276 11.61 -18.57 8.06
CA GLU A 276 10.46 -18.27 8.89
C GLU A 276 10.74 -17.10 9.84
N ARG A 277 11.90 -17.09 10.51
CA ARG A 277 12.31 -15.99 11.39
C ARG A 277 12.38 -14.67 10.64
N LEU A 278 12.99 -14.67 9.45
CA LEU A 278 13.07 -13.49 8.59
C LEU A 278 11.68 -12.99 8.19
N ARG A 279 10.79 -13.88 7.74
CA ARG A 279 9.41 -13.53 7.38
C ARG A 279 8.65 -12.91 8.54
N ALA A 280 8.69 -13.57 9.72
CA ALA A 280 8.01 -13.08 10.92
C ALA A 280 8.56 -11.71 11.36
N ARG A 281 9.88 -11.50 11.27
CA ARG A 281 10.52 -10.20 11.56
C ARG A 281 9.97 -9.09 10.66
N LEU A 282 9.93 -9.31 9.35
CA LEU A 282 9.49 -8.29 8.40
C LEU A 282 7.98 -8.00 8.52
N GLN A 283 7.16 -9.04 8.68
CA GLN A 283 5.72 -8.90 8.92
C GLN A 283 5.44 -8.10 10.20
N TYR A 284 6.20 -8.37 11.26
CA TYR A 284 6.10 -7.62 12.51
C TYR A 284 6.42 -6.14 12.30
N ILE A 285 7.55 -5.81 11.65
CA ILE A 285 7.93 -4.41 11.37
C ILE A 285 6.84 -3.67 10.57
N VAL A 286 6.29 -4.31 9.53
CA VAL A 286 5.21 -3.71 8.73
C VAL A 286 3.99 -3.39 9.58
N LYS A 287 3.57 -4.31 10.46
CA LYS A 287 2.38 -4.10 11.29
C LYS A 287 2.60 -3.07 12.39
N VAL A 288 3.80 -3.00 12.98
CA VAL A 288 4.15 -1.90 13.91
C VAL A 288 4.01 -0.55 13.21
N ARG A 289 4.58 -0.39 12.01
CA ARG A 289 4.47 0.86 11.25
C ARG A 289 3.03 1.20 10.85
N LEU A 290 2.23 0.19 10.48
CA LEU A 290 0.82 0.40 10.16
C LEU A 290 0.01 0.87 11.37
N VAL A 291 0.26 0.31 12.55
CA VAL A 291 -0.37 0.74 13.80
C VAL A 291 0.07 2.16 14.17
N ALA A 292 1.36 2.48 14.05
CA ALA A 292 1.87 3.85 14.26
C ALA A 292 1.23 4.85 13.29
N TYR A 293 1.00 4.46 12.04
CA TYR A 293 0.27 5.27 11.06
C TYR A 293 -1.17 5.55 11.48
N TYR A 294 -1.87 4.54 12.01
CA TYR A 294 -3.21 4.76 12.59
C TYR A 294 -3.18 5.66 13.82
N ASN A 295 -2.03 5.85 14.46
CA ASN A 295 -1.82 6.78 15.56
C ASN A 295 -1.25 8.15 15.12
N GLY A 296 -1.24 8.45 13.82
CA GLY A 296 -0.84 9.76 13.30
C GLY A 296 0.63 9.91 12.93
N GLU A 297 1.43 8.86 13.05
CA GLU A 297 2.81 8.91 12.58
C GLU A 297 2.90 8.69 11.05
N PRO A 298 3.82 9.36 10.34
CA PRO A 298 4.05 9.07 8.93
C PRO A 298 4.51 7.62 8.72
N LEU A 299 3.94 6.95 7.71
CA LEU A 299 4.32 5.56 7.35
C LEU A 299 5.78 5.47 6.84
N ILE A 300 6.29 6.58 6.29
CA ILE A 300 7.67 6.75 5.82
C ILE A 300 8.30 7.84 6.69
N ARG A 301 9.37 7.48 7.41
CA ARG A 301 10.24 8.41 8.14
C ARG A 301 11.47 8.75 7.31
#